data_AF-A0A963DCX0-F1
#
_entry.id   AF-A0A963DCX0-F1
#
_cell.length_a   1.000
_cell.length_b   1.000
_cell.length_c   1.000
_cell.angle_alpha   90.00
_cell.angle_beta   90.00
_cell.angle_gamma   90.00
#
_symmetry.space_group_name_H-M   'P 1'
#
loop_
_entity.id
_entity.type
_entity.pdbx_description
1 polymer ?
#
loop_
_entity_poly.entity_id
_entity_poly.type
_entity_poly.pdbx_seq_one_letter_code
_entity_poly.pdbx_strand_id
1 'polypeptide(L)' 'MINYEYPLNERIRTLLRLEDLFARVGHFAASATTFDHHSALISMFEVLEVASRADLKVDLVQELERQRQ' A
#
# COMPACT_ATOMS: atom_id res chain seq x y z
N MET A 1 13.89 -1.87 19.10
CA MET A 1 13.92 -0.40 18.97
C MET A 1 12.70 0.01 18.18
N ILE A 2 11.98 1.06 18.57
CA ILE A 2 10.79 1.53 17.85
C ILE A 2 11.26 2.48 16.74
N ASN A 3 10.81 2.24 15.50
CA ASN A 3 11.16 3.04 14.34
C ASN A 3 9.94 3.83 13.87
N TYR A 4 10.15 5.07 13.45
CA TYR A 4 9.12 5.95 12.92
C TYR A 4 9.55 6.48 11.56
N GLU A 5 8.62 6.46 10.61
CA GLU A 5 8.82 7.02 9.28
C GLU A 5 7.87 8.19 9.06
N TYR A 6 8.35 9.23 8.38
CA TYR A 6 7.56 10.41 8.06
C TYR A 6 7.68 10.73 6.57
N PRO A 7 6.56 10.73 5.81
CA PRO A 7 6.61 11.02 4.38
C PRO A 7 6.87 12.51 4.12
N LEU A 8 7.96 12.80 3.41
CA LEU A 8 8.36 14.18 3.05
C LEU A 8 7.63 14.73 1.82
N ASN A 9 6.86 13.92 1.11
CA ASN A 9 6.01 14.35 0.00
C ASN A 9 4.81 13.39 -0.19
N GLU A 10 3.83 13.82 -0.98
CA GLU A 10 2.58 13.07 -1.18
C GLU A 10 2.80 11.72 -1.86
N ARG A 11 3.81 11.64 -2.74
CA ARG A 11 4.20 10.40 -3.41
C ARG A 11 4.66 9.36 -2.38
N ILE A 12 5.59 9.70 -1.50
CA ILE A 12 6.06 8.80 -0.43
C ILE A 12 4.92 8.48 0.54
N ARG A 13 4.05 9.44 0.87
CA ARG A 13 2.86 9.17 1.70
C ARG A 13 1.96 8.10 1.07
N THR A 14 1.70 8.22 -0.22
CA THR A 14 0.87 7.26 -0.97
C THR A 14 1.52 5.88 -1.00
N LEU A 15 2.84 5.80 -1.23
CA LEU A 15 3.58 4.53 -1.25
C LEU A 15 3.59 3.84 0.12
N LEU A 16 3.89 4.57 1.21
CA LEU A 16 3.84 4.02 2.57
C LEU A 16 2.43 3.55 2.96
N ARG A 17 1.39 4.29 2.53
CA ARG A 17 0.00 3.87 2.74
C ARG A 17 -0.33 2.59 1.98
N LEU A 18 0.12 2.47 0.72
CA LEU A 18 -0.09 1.25 -0.06
C LEU A 18 0.66 0.06 0.51
N GLU A 19 1.89 0.25 0.98
CA GLU A 19 2.67 -0.79 1.67
C GLU A 19 1.89 -1.37 2.88
N ASP A 20 1.41 -0.50 3.77
CA ASP A 20 0.61 -0.92 4.93
C ASP A 20 -0.68 -1.64 4.52
N LEU A 21 -1.39 -1.12 3.51
CA LEU A 21 -2.61 -1.74 3.01
C LEU A 21 -2.36 -3.13 2.40
N PHE A 22 -1.31 -3.30 1.58
CA PHE A 22 -0.94 -4.60 1.04
C PHE A 22 -0.52 -5.59 2.14
N ALA A 23 0.20 -5.12 3.16
CA ALA A 23 0.55 -5.94 4.32
C ALA A 23 -0.71 -6.42 5.07
N ARG A 24 -1.71 -5.55 5.28
CA ARG A 24 -3.00 -5.93 5.88
C ARG A 24 -3.76 -6.95 5.04
N VAL A 25 -3.87 -6.72 3.73
CA VAL A 25 -4.54 -7.68 2.82
C VAL A 25 -3.87 -9.04 2.93
N GLY A 26 -2.54 -9.10 2.85
CA GLY A 26 -1.79 -10.36 2.97
C GLY A 26 -2.01 -11.04 4.33
N HIS A 27 -1.97 -10.27 5.42
CA HIS A 27 -2.20 -10.78 6.77
C HIS A 27 -3.59 -11.41 6.93
N PHE A 28 -4.64 -10.67 6.56
CA PHE A 28 -6.01 -11.11 6.75
C PHE A 28 -6.43 -12.19 5.75
N ALA A 29 -5.90 -12.17 4.53
CA ALA A 29 -6.15 -13.20 3.54
C ALA A 29 -5.54 -14.55 3.94
N ALA A 30 -4.41 -14.55 4.68
CA ALA A 30 -3.76 -15.75 5.18
C ALA A 30 -4.40 -16.33 6.45
N SER A 31 -5.35 -15.62 7.07
CA SER A 31 -6.02 -16.11 8.28
C SER A 31 -7.06 -17.20 7.96
N ALA A 32 -7.47 -17.95 8.99
CA ALA A 32 -8.46 -19.03 8.89
C ALA A 32 -9.89 -18.61 9.28
N THR A 33 -10.11 -17.36 9.70
CA THR A 33 -11.41 -16.90 10.18
C THR A 33 -12.18 -16.13 9.09
N THR A 34 -13.50 -16.34 9.04
CA THR A 34 -14.38 -15.62 8.11
C THR A 34 -14.35 -14.10 8.34
N PHE A 35 -14.19 -13.66 9.59
CA PHE A 35 -14.10 -12.24 9.92
C PHE A 35 -12.84 -11.61 9.34
N ASP A 36 -11.71 -12.31 9.42
CA ASP A 36 -10.46 -11.81 8.82
C ASP A 36 -10.58 -11.75 7.30
N HIS A 37 -11.20 -12.73 6.65
CA HIS A 37 -11.45 -12.64 5.20
C HIS A 37 -12.32 -11.43 4.82
N HIS A 38 -13.30 -11.05 5.64
CA HIS A 38 -14.06 -9.83 5.43
C HIS A 38 -13.17 -8.58 5.56
N SER A 39 -12.29 -8.53 6.56
CA SER A 39 -11.28 -7.48 6.71
C SER A 39 -10.32 -7.41 5.51
N ALA A 40 -9.91 -8.55 4.95
CA ALA A 40 -9.08 -8.60 3.75
C ALA A 40 -9.78 -7.92 2.55
N LEU A 41 -11.08 -8.19 2.35
CA LEU A 41 -11.87 -7.55 1.28
C LEU A 41 -11.98 -6.04 1.48
N ILE A 42 -12.22 -5.57 2.71
CA ILE A 42 -12.24 -4.14 3.02
C ILE A 42 -10.91 -3.50 2.66
N SER A 43 -9.79 -4.07 3.12
CA SER A 43 -8.45 -3.54 2.80
C SER A 43 -8.15 -3.58 1.30
N MET A 44 -8.66 -4.57 0.55
CA MET A 44 -8.55 -4.58 -0.92
C MET A 44 -9.30 -3.41 -1.57
N PHE A 45 -10.48 -3.04 -1.07
CA PHE A 45 -11.19 -1.87 -1.57
C PHE A 45 -10.46 -0.56 -1.24
N GLU A 46 -9.82 -0.48 -0.08
CA GLU A 46 -8.97 0.67 0.28
C GLU A 46 -7.75 0.78 -0.65
N VAL A 47 -7.10 -0.35 -1.01
CA VAL A 47 -6.03 -0.37 -2.02
C VAL A 47 -6.55 0.18 -3.34
N LEU A 48 -7.71 -0.27 -3.81
CA LEU A 48 -8.32 0.20 -5.07
C LEU A 48 -8.64 1.71 -5.02
N GLU A 49 -9.13 2.22 -3.90
CA GLU A 49 -9.42 3.64 -3.72
C GLU A 49 -8.15 4.50 -3.80
N VAL A 50 -7.07 4.07 -3.14
CA VAL A 50 -5.77 4.77 -3.21
C VAL A 50 -5.18 4.65 -4.62
N ALA A 51 -5.24 3.45 -5.21
CA ALA A 51 -4.67 3.15 -6.51
C ALA A 51 -5.35 3.93 -7.66
N SER A 52 -6.64 4.20 -7.55
CA SER A 52 -7.42 4.89 -8.58
C SER A 52 -7.26 6.41 -8.59
N ARG A 53 -6.78 7.01 -7.48
CA ARG A 53 -6.66 8.48 -7.35
C ARG A 53 -5.31 9.04 -7.78
N ALA A 54 -4.28 8.22 -7.83
CA ALA A 54 -2.93 8.62 -8.19
C ALA A 54 -2.52 8.01 -9.53
N ASP A 55 -1.66 8.70 -10.29
CA ASP A 55 -1.01 8.13 -11.48
C ASP A 55 0.14 7.19 -11.08
N LEU A 56 -0.21 6.23 -10.21
CA LEU A 56 0.72 5.35 -9.50
C LEU A 56 1.62 4.55 -10.44
N LYS A 57 1.08 4.14 -11.59
CA LYS A 57 1.84 3.41 -12.58
C LYS A 57 2.98 4.27 -13.12
N VAL A 58 2.71 5.52 -13.49
CA VAL A 58 3.72 6.44 -14.02
C VAL A 58 4.72 6.79 -12.92
N ASP A 59 4.26 7.13 -11.72
CA ASP A 59 5.12 7.49 -10.59
C ASP A 59 6.08 6.35 -10.20
N LEU A 60 5.59 5.10 -10.18
CA LEU A 60 6.40 3.92 -9.89
C LEU A 60 7.44 3.65 -10.98
N VAL A 61 7.06 3.76 -12.26
CA VAL A 61 7.99 3.57 -13.38
C VAL A 61 9.11 4.60 -13.33
N GLN A 62 8.77 5.88 -13.13
CA GLN A 62 9.76 6.95 -13.03
C GLN A 62 10.70 6.75 -11.84
N GLU A 63 10.19 6.30 -10.69
CA GLU A 63 11.02 6.03 -9.52
C GLU A 63 11.96 4.84 -9.74
N LEU A 64 11.48 3.76 -10.37
CA LEU A 64 12.32 2.61 -10.74
C LEU A 64 13.41 2.99 -11.74
N GLU A 65 13.10 3.85 -12.71
CA GLU A 65 14.10 4.39 -13.64
C GLU A 65 15.14 5.24 -12.92
N ARG A 66 14.72 6.11 -12.00
CA ARG A 66 15.60 6.94 -11.17
C ARG A 66 16.56 6.11 -10.32
N GLN A 67 16.11 4.98 -9.76
CA GLN A 67 16.94 4.09 -8.95
C GLN A 67 17.95 3.26 -9.76
N ARG A 68 17.75 3.13 -11.08
CA ARG A 68 18.67 2.40 -11.98
C ARG A 68 19.86 3.24 -12.44
N GLN A 69 19.84 4.55 -12.23
CA GLN A 69 20.93 5.48 -12.51
C GLN A 69 21.88 5.58 -11.31
#